data_AF-A0A081C909-F1
#
_entry.id   AF-A0A081C909-F1
#
_cell.length_a   1.000
_cell.length_b   1.000
_cell.length_c   1.000
_cell.angle_alpha   90.00
_cell.angle_beta   90.00
_cell.angle_gamma   90.00
#
_symmetry.space_group_name_H-M   'P 1'
#
loop_
_entity.id
_entity.type
_entity.pdbx_description
1 polymer ?
#
loop_
_entity_poly.entity_id
_entity_poly.type
_entity_poly.pdbx_seq_one_letter_code
_entity_poly.pdbx_strand_id
1 'polypeptide(L)' 'MTAQVKKLLNSFEHLSDAEQWEFAFVILRRTSQFDFPPLEDDDLVQYAEELFLALDQEEAANG' A
#
# COMPACT_ATOMS: atom_id res chain seq x y z
N MET A 1 9.59 -11.01 -11.01
CA MET A 1 8.40 -11.44 -10.25
C MET A 1 7.99 -12.85 -10.69
N THR A 2 7.83 -13.80 -9.76
CA THR A 2 7.52 -15.20 -10.08
C THR A 2 6.03 -15.37 -10.44
N ALA A 3 5.67 -16.49 -11.07
CA ALA A 3 4.28 -16.81 -11.41
C ALA A 3 3.37 -16.88 -10.16
N GLN A 4 3.91 -17.38 -9.06
CA GLN A 4 3.22 -17.47 -7.77
C GLN A 4 2.93 -16.08 -7.20
N VAL A 5 3.90 -15.14 -7.25
CA VAL A 5 3.66 -13.76 -6.80
C VAL A 5 2.59 -13.08 -7.64
N LYS A 6 2.65 -13.24 -8.97
CA LYS A 6 1.61 -12.68 -9.87
C LYS A 6 0.22 -13.21 -9.56
N LYS A 7 0.08 -14.51 -9.29
CA LYS A 7 -1.20 -15.12 -8.92
C LYS A 7 -1.72 -14.56 -7.59
N LEU A 8 -0.85 -14.41 -6.59
CA LEU A 8 -1.22 -13.84 -5.29
C LEU A 8 -1.74 -12.41 -5.43
N LEU A 9 -1.01 -11.56 -6.18
CA LEU A 9 -1.43 -10.17 -6.43
C LEU A 9 -2.76 -10.12 -7.18
N ASN A 10 -2.91 -10.91 -8.24
CA ASN A 10 -4.17 -10.94 -8.97
C ASN A 10 -5.33 -11.40 -8.08
N SER A 11 -5.14 -12.40 -7.21
CA SER A 11 -6.17 -12.79 -6.25
C SER A 11 -6.51 -11.69 -5.25
N PHE A 12 -5.53 -10.89 -4.81
CA PHE A 12 -5.74 -9.75 -3.92
C PHE A 12 -6.63 -8.67 -4.55
N GLU A 13 -6.40 -8.31 -5.82
CA GLU A 13 -7.19 -7.30 -6.55
C GLU A 13 -8.69 -7.66 -6.68
N HIS A 14 -9.05 -8.93 -6.50
CA HIS A 14 -10.45 -9.39 -6.59
C HIS A 14 -11.13 -9.52 -5.22
N LEU A 15 -10.43 -9.20 -4.13
CA LEU A 15 -10.99 -9.20 -2.78
C LEU A 15 -11.84 -7.94 -2.55
N SER A 16 -12.86 -8.07 -1.71
CA SER A 16 -13.56 -6.90 -1.17
C SER A 16 -12.63 -6.08 -0.26
N ASP A 17 -12.94 -4.80 -0.05
CA ASP A 17 -12.12 -3.92 0.80
C ASP A 17 -11.85 -4.51 2.19
N ALA A 18 -12.86 -5.13 2.80
CA ALA A 18 -12.72 -5.77 4.12
C ALA A 18 -11.72 -6.95 4.08
N GLU A 19 -11.77 -7.76 3.03
CA GLU A 19 -10.85 -8.90 2.84
C GLU A 19 -9.44 -8.42 2.47
N GLN A 20 -9.31 -7.33 1.71
CA GLN A 20 -8.01 -6.71 1.43
C GLN A 20 -7.35 -6.22 2.71
N TRP A 21 -8.12 -5.56 3.59
CA TRP A 21 -7.63 -5.13 4.91
C TRP A 21 -7.18 -6.30 5.78
N GLU A 22 -7.97 -7.37 5.86
CA GLU A 22 -7.60 -8.57 6.61
C GLU A 22 -6.33 -9.22 6.05
N PHE A 23 -6.24 -9.35 4.73
CA PHE A 23 -5.06 -9.89 4.05
C PHE A 23 -3.82 -9.04 4.35
N ALA A 24 -3.91 -7.72 4.18
CA ALA A 24 -2.81 -6.79 4.43
C ALA A 24 -2.32 -6.89 5.88
N PHE A 25 -3.23 -6.95 6.86
CA PHE A 25 -2.88 -7.10 8.26
C PHE A 25 -2.10 -8.40 8.53
N VAL A 26 -2.55 -9.53 7.97
CA VAL A 26 -1.86 -10.82 8.13
C VAL A 26 -0.48 -10.80 7.48
N ILE A 27 -0.34 -10.19 6.30
CA ILE A 27 0.96 -10.05 5.64
C ILE A 27 1.89 -9.18 6.47
N LEU A 28 1.45 -7.98 6.90
CA LEU A 28 2.24 -7.08 7.74
C LEU A 28 2.70 -7.75 9.02
N ARG A 29 1.82 -8.51 9.68
CA ARG A 29 2.17 -9.29 10.89
C ARG A 29 3.18 -10.40 10.62
N ARG A 30 3.16 -11.02 9.45
CA ARG A 30 4.13 -12.05 9.06
C ARG A 30 5.47 -11.44 8.67
N THR A 31 5.43 -10.28 8.02
CA THR A 31 6.63 -9.59 7.55
C THR A 31 7.26 -8.73 8.63
N SER A 32 6.59 -8.40 9.73
CA SER A 32 7.16 -7.60 10.83
C SER A 32 8.39 -8.23 11.49
N GLN A 33 8.67 -9.50 11.21
CA GLN A 33 9.90 -10.19 11.61
C GLN A 33 11.09 -9.86 10.71
N PHE A 34 10.86 -9.22 9.57
CA PHE A 34 11.91 -8.77 8.67
C PHE A 34 12.48 -7.47 9.21
N ASP A 35 13.80 -7.31 9.09
CA ASP A 35 14.46 -6.04 9.34
C ASP A 35 14.04 -5.06 8.24
N PHE A 36 13.00 -4.30 8.51
CA PHE A 36 12.70 -3.11 7.75
C PHE A 36 13.57 -1.97 8.29
N PRO A 37 14.17 -1.14 7.41
CA PRO A 37 14.74 0.09 7.89
C PRO A 37 13.67 0.87 8.67
N PRO A 38 14.05 1.55 9.77
CA PRO A 38 13.12 2.43 10.47
C PRO A 38 12.54 3.42 9.46
N LEU A 39 11.24 3.70 9.60
CA LEU A 39 10.60 4.75 8.84
C LEU A 39 11.10 6.08 9.40
N GLU A 40 11.80 6.86 8.58
CA GLU A 40 12.35 8.15 8.99
C GLU A 40 11.29 9.26 8.82
N ASP A 41 11.45 10.35 9.57
CA ASP A 41 10.53 11.50 9.48
C ASP A 41 10.50 12.09 8.06
N ASP A 42 11.63 12.09 7.35
CA ASP A 42 11.72 12.57 5.97
C ASP A 42 10.90 11.69 5.01
N ASP A 43 10.83 10.37 5.24
CA ASP A 43 9.99 9.46 4.45
C ASP A 43 8.51 9.81 4.65
N LEU A 44 8.10 10.10 5.89
CA LEU A 44 6.73 10.49 6.21
C LEU A 44 6.34 11.82 5.55
N VAL A 45 7.24 12.80 5.56
CA VAL A 45 7.04 14.10 4.90
C VAL A 45 6.85 13.89 3.39
N GLN A 46 7.73 13.11 2.76
CA GLN A 46 7.63 12.81 1.34
C GLN A 46 6.31 12.11 0.99
N TYR A 47 5.92 11.09 1.76
CA TYR A 47 4.64 10.40 1.53
C TYR A 47 3.44 11.32 1.66
N ALA A 48 3.46 12.24 2.62
CA ALA A 48 2.40 13.23 2.77
C ALA A 48 2.33 14.16 1.56
N GLU A 49 3.47 14.67 1.08
CA GLU A 49 3.53 15.53 -0.11
C GLU A 49 2.98 14.82 -1.36
N GLU A 50 3.38 13.56 -1.58
CA GLU A 50 2.89 12.75 -2.71
C GLU A 50 1.37 12.54 -2.64
N LEU A 51 0.84 12.26 -1.43
CA LEU A 51 -0.60 12.07 -1.22
C LEU A 51 -1.39 13.36 -1.47
N PHE A 52 -0.95 14.49 -0.92
CA PHE A 52 -1.62 15.77 -1.13
C PHE A 52 -1.61 16.17 -2.60
N LEU A 53 -0.50 15.99 -3.30
CA LEU A 53 -0.41 16.26 -4.73
C LEU A 53 -1.39 15.41 -5.54
N ALA A 54 -1.54 14.13 -5.21
CA ALA A 54 -2.49 13.24 -5.89
C ALA A 54 -3.94 13.69 -5.67
N LEU A 55 -4.29 14.09 -4.45
CA LEU A 55 -5.61 14.60 -4.11
C LEU A 55 -5.92 15.92 -4.82
N ASP A 56 -4.96 16.84 -4.89
CA ASP A 56 -5.11 18.11 -5.63
C ASP A 56 -5.38 17.87 -7.12
N GLN A 57 -4.72 16.87 -7.72
CA GLN A 57 -4.96 16.48 -9.12
C GLN A 57 -6.35 15.89 -9.33
N GLU A 58 -6.81 15.06 -8.40
CA GLU A 58 -8.16 14.49 -8.42
C GLU A 58 -9.22 15.58 -8.30
N GLU A 59 -9.03 16.55 -7.39
CA GLU A 59 -9.93 17.69 -7.24
C GLU A 59 -9.97 18.55 -8.51
N ALA A 60 -8.81 18.85 -9.11
CA ALA A 60 -8.72 19.62 -10.34
C ALA A 60 -9.35 18.90 -11.56
N ALA A 61 -9.38 17.57 -11.56
CA ALA A 61 -10.00 16.78 -12.62
C ALA A 61 -11.53 16.63 -12.44
N ASN A 62 -12.02 16.71 -11.20
CA ASN A 62 -13.41 16.49 -10.83
C ASN A 62 -14.20 17.79 -10.53
N GLY A 63 -13.55 18.96 -10.51
CA GLY A 63 -14.15 20.29 -10.33
C GLY A 63 -14.42 21.03 -11.64
#